data_AF-A0A1G3KLC1-F1
#
_entry.id   AF-A0A1G3KLC1-F1
#
_cell.length_a   1.000
_cell.length_b   1.000
_cell.length_c   1.000
_cell.angle_alpha   90.00
_cell.angle_beta   90.00
_cell.angle_gamma   90.00
#
_symmetry.space_group_name_H-M   'P 1'
#
loop_
_entity.id
_entity.type
_entity.pdbx_description
1 polymer ?
#
loop_
_entity_poly.entity_id
_entity_poly.type
_entity_poly.pdbx_seq_one_letter_code
_entity_poly.pdbx_strand_id
1 'polypeptide(L)'
;MEMNTEEIINKFIEDFLKIKNEGFIESHRSHNTGIGKTFEDLIGVAENNSQMNDYMNLIEIKSQRKKAESYITLFTKSPTNPVNANKILKESYGYPDSKFPSVKILHTSIFYNEYNNCKGKYGFKLELENDKLVLLIKDLNDLKIVSNEIHWNFKTLQEIVNTKCSIIAFISADTKKSGDKEFFHFTKCNLLFNFTFDKFLKAIKNNDIMFNIRIGSYKTGDKIGFPHDHGSGFRIHKTNLNKYFDIKEIF
;
A
#
# COMPACT_ATOMS: atom_id res chain seq x y z
N MET A 1 -5.73 33.57 0.36
CA MET A 1 -6.84 32.90 -0.34
C MET A 1 -6.50 31.43 -0.30
N GLU A 2 -7.38 30.56 0.21
CA GLU A 2 -7.15 29.12 0.13
C GLU A 2 -7.18 28.69 -1.34
N MET A 3 -6.22 27.86 -1.75
CA MET A 3 -6.17 27.37 -3.12
C MET A 3 -7.32 26.39 -3.36
N ASN A 4 -7.98 26.51 -4.50
CA ASN A 4 -8.98 25.53 -4.91
C ASN A 4 -8.33 24.25 -5.48
N THR A 5 -9.13 23.21 -5.71
CA THR A 5 -8.67 21.90 -6.21
C THR A 5 -7.85 22.00 -7.51
N GLU A 6 -8.29 22.83 -8.46
CA GLU A 6 -7.61 22.99 -9.75
C GLU A 6 -6.26 23.71 -9.58
N GLU A 7 -6.20 24.74 -8.75
CA GLU A 7 -4.97 25.45 -8.41
C GLU A 7 -3.94 24.51 -7.76
N ILE A 8 -4.36 23.65 -6.83
CA ILE A 8 -3.48 22.68 -6.17
C ILE A 8 -2.96 21.65 -7.17
N ILE A 9 -3.81 21.14 -8.07
CA ILE A 9 -3.40 20.19 -9.12
C ILE A 9 -2.38 20.84 -10.06
N ASN A 10 -2.64 22.07 -10.52
CA ASN A 10 -1.73 22.78 -11.42
C ASN A 10 -0.39 23.05 -10.75
N LYS A 11 -0.40 23.47 -9.47
CA LYS A 11 0.83 23.65 -8.70
C LYS A 11 1.61 22.34 -8.54
N PHE A 12 0.94 21.23 -8.25
CA PHE A 12 1.58 19.91 -8.18
C PHE A 12 2.24 19.54 -9.51
N ILE A 13 1.56 19.79 -10.64
CA ILE A 13 2.11 19.53 -11.98
C ILE A 13 3.37 20.36 -12.20
N GLU A 14 3.36 21.65 -11.90
CA GLU A 14 4.54 22.52 -12.02
C GLU A 14 5.71 22.03 -11.17
N ASP A 15 5.46 21.65 -9.92
CA ASP A 15 6.49 21.15 -9.01
C ASP A 15 7.04 19.79 -9.48
N PHE A 16 6.17 18.88 -9.96
CA PHE A 16 6.60 17.63 -10.58
C PHE A 16 7.50 17.85 -11.82
N LEU A 17 7.14 18.81 -12.68
CA LEU A 17 7.93 19.12 -13.88
C LEU A 17 9.31 19.68 -13.54
N LYS A 18 9.44 20.48 -12.47
CA LYS A 18 10.75 20.93 -11.95
C LYS A 18 11.60 19.73 -11.54
N ILE A 19 11.05 18.84 -10.71
CA ILE A 19 11.73 17.61 -10.24
C ILE A 19 12.14 16.72 -11.42
N LYS A 20 11.26 16.57 -12.42
CA LYS A 20 11.56 15.79 -13.63
C LYS A 20 12.76 16.36 -14.40
N ASN A 21 12.88 17.68 -14.48
CA ASN A 21 13.95 18.37 -15.21
C ASN A 21 15.31 18.28 -14.52
N GLU A 22 15.37 17.93 -13.23
CA GLU A 22 16.63 17.73 -12.50
C GLU A 22 17.38 16.45 -12.91
N GLY A 23 16.72 15.51 -13.59
CA GLY A 23 17.36 14.28 -14.05
C GLY A 23 17.54 13.26 -12.92
N PHE A 24 18.74 12.66 -12.83
CA PHE A 24 19.03 11.64 -11.82
C PHE A 24 19.47 12.25 -10.48
N ILE A 25 18.68 11.99 -9.45
CA ILE A 25 18.91 12.46 -8.07
C ILE A 25 19.29 11.26 -7.20
N GLU A 26 20.28 11.44 -6.30
CA GLU A 26 20.69 10.39 -5.36
C GLU A 26 19.54 10.06 -4.39
N SER A 27 19.34 8.77 -4.08
CA SER A 27 18.33 8.34 -3.13
C SER A 27 18.59 8.92 -1.74
N HIS A 28 17.58 9.54 -1.13
CA HIS A 28 17.68 10.08 0.23
C HIS A 28 17.56 9.01 1.33
N ARG A 29 17.22 7.77 0.96
CA ARG A 29 17.09 6.64 1.90
C ARG A 29 17.46 5.33 1.23
N SER A 30 18.08 4.42 1.96
CA SER A 30 18.41 3.09 1.44
C SER A 30 17.18 2.22 1.19
N HIS A 31 17.33 1.23 0.31
CA HIS A 31 16.36 0.16 0.05
C HIS A 31 15.02 0.62 -0.58
N ASN A 32 13.97 -0.19 -0.41
CA ASN A 32 12.73 -0.08 -1.17
C ASN A 32 12.01 1.26 -0.96
N THR A 33 12.06 1.81 0.26
CA THR A 33 11.44 3.09 0.64
C THR A 33 12.20 4.31 0.12
N GLY A 34 13.39 4.14 -0.44
CA GLY A 34 14.22 5.22 -0.98
C GLY A 34 13.49 6.11 -1.98
N ILE A 35 12.78 5.49 -2.94
CA ILE A 35 12.08 6.23 -3.99
C ILE A 35 10.92 7.10 -3.47
N GLY A 36 10.16 6.61 -2.49
CA GLY A 36 9.09 7.35 -1.83
C GLY A 36 9.65 8.56 -1.12
N LYS A 37 10.60 8.29 -0.22
CA LYS A 37 11.25 9.32 0.60
C LYS A 37 11.92 10.40 -0.24
N THR A 38 12.63 10.00 -1.30
CA THR A 38 13.32 10.96 -2.19
C THR A 38 12.32 11.90 -2.86
N PHE A 39 11.20 11.38 -3.38
CA PHE A 39 10.20 12.25 -4.02
C PHE A 39 9.50 13.16 -3.01
N GLU A 40 9.13 12.65 -1.85
CA GLU A 40 8.53 13.44 -0.75
C GLU A 40 9.43 14.61 -0.36
N ASP A 41 10.73 14.37 -0.17
CA ASP A 41 11.68 15.43 0.19
C ASP A 41 11.80 16.49 -0.92
N LEU A 42 11.86 16.06 -2.19
CA LEU A 42 12.00 16.96 -3.34
C LEU A 42 10.77 17.86 -3.54
N ILE A 43 9.57 17.33 -3.26
CA ILE A 43 8.32 18.10 -3.40
C ILE A 43 7.92 18.83 -2.10
N GLY A 44 8.74 18.73 -1.05
CA GLY A 44 8.55 19.46 0.21
C GLY A 44 7.54 18.83 1.18
N VAL A 45 7.26 17.53 1.05
CA VAL A 45 6.39 16.79 1.97
C VAL A 45 7.25 16.16 3.08
N ALA A 46 7.04 16.61 4.32
CA ALA A 46 7.69 16.01 5.48
C ALA A 46 7.06 14.66 5.83
N GLU A 47 7.88 13.69 6.22
CA GLU A 47 7.42 12.36 6.65
C GLU A 47 6.56 12.49 7.91
N ASN A 48 5.36 11.92 7.87
CA ASN A 48 4.38 12.04 8.95
C ASN A 48 3.46 10.80 9.00
N ASN A 49 2.68 10.68 10.07
CA ASN A 49 1.67 9.61 10.25
C ASN A 49 0.24 10.14 10.02
N SER A 50 0.08 11.20 9.22
CA SER A 50 -1.22 11.82 8.97
C SER A 50 -2.14 10.89 8.20
N GLN A 51 -3.43 11.00 8.50
CA GLN A 51 -4.48 10.35 7.71
C GLN A 51 -4.86 11.16 6.47
N MET A 52 -4.39 12.40 6.36
CA MET A 52 -4.61 13.27 5.20
C MET A 52 -3.67 12.96 4.06
N ASN A 53 -4.03 13.37 2.85
CA ASN A 53 -3.22 13.18 1.65
C ASN A 53 -1.93 14.02 1.72
N ASP A 54 -0.88 13.55 1.05
CA ASP A 54 0.49 14.05 1.23
C ASP A 54 0.68 15.50 0.79
N TYR A 55 0.28 15.84 -0.43
CA TYR A 55 0.49 17.18 -0.99
C TYR A 55 -0.76 18.04 -0.77
N MET A 56 -0.60 19.05 0.08
CA MET A 56 -1.64 20.04 0.44
C MET A 56 -2.96 19.40 0.90
N ASN A 57 -2.90 18.25 1.58
CA ASN A 57 -4.07 17.48 2.04
C ASN A 57 -5.04 17.05 0.93
N LEU A 58 -4.62 17.10 -0.35
CA LEU A 58 -5.45 16.76 -1.51
C LEU A 58 -4.91 15.58 -2.31
N ILE A 59 -3.60 15.57 -2.62
CA ILE A 59 -3.01 14.58 -3.53
C ILE A 59 -2.16 13.59 -2.74
N GLU A 60 -2.52 12.31 -2.81
CA GLU A 60 -1.73 11.23 -2.24
C GLU A 60 -0.60 10.86 -3.20
N ILE A 61 0.64 10.80 -2.71
CA ILE A 61 1.82 10.52 -3.51
C ILE A 61 2.15 9.03 -3.41
N LYS A 62 2.31 8.38 -4.57
CA LYS A 62 2.80 7.00 -4.66
C LYS A 62 3.89 6.95 -5.72
N SER A 63 5.12 6.61 -5.34
CA SER A 63 6.21 6.45 -6.29
C SER A 63 6.66 4.99 -6.44
N GLN A 64 7.02 4.61 -7.66
CA GLN A 64 7.47 3.26 -7.99
C GLN A 64 8.59 3.29 -9.03
N ARG A 65 9.57 2.39 -8.85
CA ARG A 65 10.61 2.17 -9.87
C ARG A 65 9.93 1.66 -11.14
N LYS A 66 10.21 2.24 -12.30
CA LYS A 66 9.49 1.99 -13.56
C LYS A 66 9.39 0.50 -13.94
N LYS A 67 10.47 -0.26 -13.69
CA LYS A 67 10.55 -1.70 -13.96
C LYS A 67 10.00 -2.60 -12.85
N ALA A 68 9.45 -2.04 -11.77
CA ALA A 68 8.90 -2.85 -10.69
C ALA A 68 7.51 -3.38 -11.07
N GLU A 69 7.30 -4.67 -10.83
CA GLU A 69 6.02 -5.37 -10.96
C GLU A 69 5.35 -5.56 -9.59
N SER A 70 5.79 -4.80 -8.58
CA SER A 70 5.17 -4.83 -7.27
C SER A 70 3.82 -4.13 -7.29
N TYR A 71 2.91 -4.53 -6.40
CA TYR A 71 1.63 -3.87 -6.28
C TYR A 71 1.79 -2.51 -5.58
N ILE A 72 1.02 -1.53 -6.01
CA ILE A 72 0.92 -0.20 -5.41
C ILE A 72 0.07 -0.35 -4.16
N THR A 73 0.55 0.16 -3.01
CA THR A 73 -0.28 0.22 -1.79
C THR A 73 -1.18 1.43 -1.89
N LEU A 74 -2.49 1.22 -1.96
CA LEU A 74 -3.47 2.31 -1.96
C LEU A 74 -3.53 2.96 -0.57
N PHE A 75 -3.75 2.13 0.45
CA PHE A 75 -3.75 2.55 1.85
C PHE A 75 -3.48 1.36 2.77
N THR A 76 -3.05 1.65 4.00
CA THR A 76 -2.92 0.67 5.08
C THR A 76 -4.09 0.82 6.04
N LYS A 77 -4.62 -0.31 6.52
CA LYS A 77 -5.65 -0.30 7.56
C LYS A 77 -5.74 -1.64 8.26
N SER A 78 -5.50 -1.66 9.57
CA SER A 78 -5.79 -2.82 10.40
C SER A 78 -7.30 -3.13 10.41
N PRO A 79 -7.70 -4.41 10.53
CA PRO A 79 -9.09 -4.79 10.71
C PRO A 79 -9.78 -3.96 11.80
N THR A 80 -11.04 -3.63 11.58
CA THR A 80 -11.87 -2.93 12.56
C THR A 80 -12.12 -3.81 13.79
N ASN A 81 -12.29 -5.11 13.57
CA ASN A 81 -12.50 -6.09 14.62
C ASN A 81 -11.69 -7.36 14.34
N PRO A 82 -11.26 -8.09 15.38
CA PRO A 82 -11.18 -7.67 16.78
C PRO A 82 -10.15 -6.55 16.99
N VAL A 83 -10.22 -5.88 18.14
CA VAL A 83 -9.13 -4.99 18.58
C VAL A 83 -7.82 -5.77 18.61
N ASN A 84 -6.73 -5.18 18.11
CA ASN A 84 -5.44 -5.83 17.94
C ASN A 84 -5.43 -7.02 16.96
N ALA A 85 -6.31 -7.03 15.95
CA ALA A 85 -6.37 -8.10 14.95
C ALA A 85 -5.02 -8.46 14.34
N ASN A 86 -4.14 -7.49 14.04
CA ASN A 86 -2.81 -7.79 13.49
C ASN A 86 -1.94 -8.61 14.46
N LYS A 87 -2.00 -8.31 15.77
CA LYS A 87 -1.32 -9.11 16.80
C LYS A 87 -1.90 -10.53 16.85
N ILE A 88 -3.23 -10.64 16.87
CA ILE A 88 -3.94 -11.93 16.88
C ILE A 88 -3.55 -12.76 15.65
N LEU A 89 -3.58 -12.16 14.45
CA LEU A 89 -3.20 -12.79 13.20
C LEU A 89 -1.77 -13.33 13.26
N LYS A 90 -0.83 -12.52 13.72
CA LYS A 90 0.59 -12.90 13.85
C LYS A 90 0.78 -14.03 14.87
N GLU A 91 0.14 -13.95 16.04
CA GLU A 91 0.34 -14.96 17.09
C GLU A 91 -0.34 -16.30 16.75
N SER A 92 -1.53 -16.28 16.14
CA SER A 92 -2.31 -17.48 15.83
C SER A 92 -1.89 -18.15 14.53
N TYR A 93 -1.58 -17.36 13.50
CA TYR A 93 -1.37 -17.85 12.12
C TYR A 93 0.00 -17.51 11.53
N GLY A 94 0.83 -16.78 12.27
CA GLY A 94 2.20 -16.49 11.86
C GLY A 94 3.12 -17.71 11.94
N TYR A 95 4.27 -17.58 11.29
CA TYR A 95 5.33 -18.58 11.23
C TYR A 95 6.67 -17.97 11.68
N PRO A 96 7.65 -18.78 12.13
CA PRO A 96 8.96 -18.28 12.54
C PRO A 96 9.65 -17.44 11.46
N ASP A 97 10.27 -16.34 11.88
CA ASP A 97 11.16 -15.57 11.02
C ASP A 97 12.41 -16.37 10.67
N SER A 98 12.89 -16.27 9.43
CA SER A 98 14.07 -17.02 8.98
C SER A 98 15.37 -16.56 9.66
N LYS A 99 15.49 -15.28 10.03
CA LYS A 99 16.67 -14.72 10.70
C LYS A 99 16.52 -14.74 12.22
N PHE A 100 15.29 -14.61 12.72
CA PHE A 100 14.98 -14.61 14.16
C PHE A 100 13.89 -15.64 14.48
N PRO A 101 14.20 -16.95 14.54
CA PRO A 101 13.17 -18.00 14.67
C PRO A 101 12.27 -17.90 15.90
N SER A 102 12.68 -17.19 16.95
CA SER A 102 11.86 -16.89 18.13
C SER A 102 10.74 -15.86 17.88
N VAL A 103 10.77 -15.18 16.74
CA VAL A 103 9.81 -14.13 16.36
C VAL A 103 8.86 -14.69 15.30
N LYS A 104 7.55 -14.62 15.58
CA LYS A 104 6.54 -14.91 14.56
C LYS A 104 6.38 -13.73 13.60
N ILE A 105 6.27 -14.05 12.31
CA ILE A 105 5.94 -13.14 11.22
C ILE A 105 4.74 -13.68 10.44
N LEU A 106 4.05 -12.80 9.72
CA LEU A 106 2.98 -13.18 8.81
C LEU A 106 3.03 -12.27 7.59
N HIS A 107 3.43 -12.85 6.45
CA HIS A 107 3.36 -12.21 5.16
C HIS A 107 2.50 -13.05 4.22
N THR A 108 1.37 -12.50 3.78
CA THR A 108 0.48 -13.23 2.88
C THR A 108 -0.40 -12.26 2.08
N SER A 109 -0.70 -12.64 0.84
CA SER A 109 -1.52 -11.86 -0.11
C SER A 109 -2.89 -12.51 -0.25
N ILE A 110 -3.94 -11.78 0.08
CA ILE A 110 -5.28 -12.32 0.28
C ILE A 110 -6.20 -11.68 -0.75
N PHE A 111 -6.91 -12.54 -1.48
CA PHE A 111 -7.83 -12.18 -2.55
C PHE A 111 -9.25 -12.60 -2.18
N TYR A 112 -10.23 -12.19 -2.98
CA TYR A 112 -11.64 -12.41 -2.70
C TYR A 112 -12.12 -13.82 -3.11
N ASN A 113 -11.77 -14.30 -4.30
CA ASN A 113 -12.41 -15.53 -4.80
C ASN A 113 -11.83 -16.83 -4.24
N GLU A 114 -10.55 -16.85 -3.85
CA GLU A 114 -9.83 -18.08 -3.55
C GLU A 114 -9.03 -17.99 -2.26
N TYR A 115 -9.02 -19.09 -1.50
CA TYR A 115 -8.07 -19.26 -0.40
C TYR A 115 -6.66 -19.36 -0.96
N ASN A 116 -5.77 -18.53 -0.45
CA ASN A 116 -4.35 -18.69 -0.73
C ASN A 116 -3.75 -19.88 0.04
N ASN A 117 -2.44 -20.10 -0.16
CA ASN A 117 -1.67 -21.04 0.65
C ASN A 117 -0.59 -20.28 1.42
N CYS A 118 -0.75 -20.19 2.74
CA CYS A 118 0.26 -19.62 3.64
C CYS A 118 1.01 -20.75 4.35
N LYS A 119 2.23 -21.02 3.88
CA LYS A 119 3.17 -22.01 4.46
C LYS A 119 2.58 -23.41 4.62
N GLY A 120 1.68 -23.82 3.73
CA GLY A 120 1.05 -25.14 3.74
C GLY A 120 0.10 -25.39 4.91
N LYS A 121 -0.12 -24.41 5.79
CA LYS A 121 -0.89 -24.60 7.02
C LYS A 121 -2.24 -23.90 6.99
N TYR A 122 -2.27 -22.63 6.59
CA TYR A 122 -3.49 -21.83 6.60
C TYR A 122 -3.76 -21.24 5.23
N GLY A 123 -5.03 -21.20 4.84
CA GLY A 123 -5.52 -20.45 3.69
C GLY A 123 -6.32 -19.24 4.15
N PHE A 124 -6.16 -18.13 3.43
CA PHE A 124 -6.82 -16.86 3.71
C PHE A 124 -7.62 -16.42 2.49
N LYS A 125 -8.83 -15.91 2.71
CA LYS A 125 -9.74 -15.40 1.68
C LYS A 125 -10.51 -14.18 2.20
N LEU A 126 -10.80 -13.20 1.34
CA LEU A 126 -11.72 -12.11 1.66
C LEU A 126 -13.15 -12.48 1.24
N GLU A 127 -14.13 -12.04 2.02
CA GLU A 127 -15.54 -12.19 1.70
C GLU A 127 -16.31 -10.91 2.05
N LEU A 128 -17.43 -10.65 1.39
CA LEU A 128 -18.29 -9.53 1.70
C LEU A 128 -19.53 -10.08 2.40
N GLU A 129 -19.75 -9.63 3.63
CA GLU A 129 -20.88 -10.06 4.45
C GLU A 129 -21.55 -8.82 5.02
N ASN A 130 -22.78 -8.54 4.58
CA ASN A 130 -23.48 -7.29 4.92
C ASN A 130 -22.58 -6.07 4.57
N ASP A 131 -22.48 -5.10 5.49
CA ASP A 131 -21.63 -3.91 5.36
C ASP A 131 -20.18 -4.13 5.84
N LYS A 132 -19.64 -5.33 5.65
CA LYS A 132 -18.31 -5.72 6.11
C LYS A 132 -17.51 -6.46 5.05
N LEU A 133 -16.21 -6.21 5.04
CA LEU A 133 -15.22 -7.05 4.37
C LEU A 133 -14.63 -7.97 5.43
N VAL A 134 -14.89 -9.27 5.33
CA VAL A 134 -14.49 -10.30 6.28
C VAL A 134 -13.25 -11.02 5.77
N LEU A 135 -12.33 -11.35 6.67
CA LEU A 135 -11.20 -12.22 6.42
C LEU A 135 -11.53 -13.62 6.95
N LEU A 136 -11.71 -14.57 6.03
CA LEU A 136 -11.87 -15.98 6.35
C LEU A 136 -10.51 -16.67 6.41
N ILE A 137 -10.33 -17.51 7.44
CA ILE A 137 -9.12 -18.30 7.63
C ILE A 137 -9.51 -19.78 7.74
N LYS A 138 -8.84 -20.60 6.96
CA LYS A 138 -9.06 -22.05 6.86
C LYS A 138 -7.79 -22.79 7.22
N ASP A 139 -7.87 -23.85 8.02
CA ASP A 139 -6.75 -24.80 8.16
C ASP A 139 -6.72 -25.71 6.93
N LEU A 140 -5.57 -25.81 6.27
CA LEU A 140 -5.42 -26.53 5.01
C LEU A 140 -5.32 -28.04 5.18
N ASN A 141 -5.07 -28.53 6.40
CA ASN A 141 -5.00 -29.96 6.69
C ASN A 141 -6.39 -30.56 6.91
N ASP A 142 -7.22 -29.92 7.75
CA ASP A 142 -8.56 -30.43 8.09
C ASP A 142 -9.69 -29.77 7.28
N LEU A 143 -9.35 -28.76 6.47
CA LEU A 143 -10.23 -27.97 5.62
C LEU A 143 -11.35 -27.21 6.37
N LYS A 144 -11.21 -26.98 7.67
CA LYS A 144 -12.18 -26.24 8.48
C LYS A 144 -11.90 -24.75 8.51
N ILE A 145 -12.97 -23.96 8.57
CA ILE A 145 -12.87 -22.53 8.88
C ILE A 145 -12.51 -22.39 10.35
N VAL A 146 -11.38 -21.75 10.61
CA VAL A 146 -10.83 -21.52 11.96
C VAL A 146 -10.98 -20.06 12.40
N SER A 147 -11.37 -19.16 11.51
CA SER A 147 -11.75 -17.78 11.85
C SER A 147 -12.57 -17.12 10.75
N ASN A 148 -13.60 -16.38 11.17
CA ASN A 148 -14.43 -15.48 10.36
C ASN A 148 -14.79 -14.18 11.10
N GLU A 149 -14.15 -13.91 12.25
CA GLU A 149 -14.47 -12.76 13.12
C GLU A 149 -13.72 -11.48 12.71
N ILE A 150 -12.67 -11.62 11.91
CA ILE A 150 -11.76 -10.55 11.53
C ILE A 150 -12.36 -9.79 10.34
N HIS A 151 -12.65 -8.50 10.50
CA HIS A 151 -13.29 -7.74 9.45
C HIS A 151 -12.99 -6.24 9.48
N TRP A 152 -13.25 -5.58 8.34
CA TRP A 152 -13.33 -4.14 8.21
C TRP A 152 -14.78 -3.72 7.96
N ASN A 153 -15.22 -2.68 8.64
CA ASN A 153 -16.52 -2.07 8.36
C ASN A 153 -16.43 -1.22 7.09
N PHE A 154 -17.46 -1.28 6.24
CA PHE A 154 -17.50 -0.49 5.00
C PHE A 154 -17.38 1.01 5.25
N LYS A 155 -18.04 1.54 6.28
CA LYS A 155 -17.92 2.96 6.66
C LYS A 155 -16.45 3.39 6.78
N THR A 156 -15.65 2.63 7.52
CA THR A 156 -14.22 2.93 7.70
C THR A 156 -13.44 2.83 6.40
N LEU A 157 -13.69 1.81 5.58
CA LEU A 157 -13.01 1.68 4.30
C LEU A 157 -13.40 2.79 3.32
N GLN A 158 -14.68 3.17 3.30
CA GLN A 158 -15.22 4.23 2.46
C GLN A 158 -14.62 5.59 2.81
N GLU A 159 -14.52 5.93 4.10
CA GLU A 159 -13.85 7.16 4.56
C GLU A 159 -12.40 7.22 4.07
N ILE A 160 -11.66 6.11 4.16
CA ILE A 160 -10.26 6.06 3.70
C ILE A 160 -10.17 6.15 2.18
N VAL A 161 -11.04 5.46 1.44
CA VAL A 161 -11.07 5.54 -0.03
C VAL A 161 -11.36 6.98 -0.48
N ASN A 162 -12.36 7.62 0.13
CA ASN A 162 -12.78 8.98 -0.24
C ASN A 162 -11.74 10.06 0.12
N THR A 163 -10.81 9.75 1.04
CA THR A 163 -9.71 10.63 1.42
C THR A 163 -8.45 10.26 0.61
N LYS A 164 -7.82 9.16 0.98
CA LYS A 164 -6.52 8.68 0.46
C LYS A 164 -6.53 8.25 -1.01
N CYS A 165 -7.69 8.00 -1.61
CA CYS A 165 -7.79 7.59 -3.01
C CYS A 165 -8.61 8.53 -3.88
N SER A 166 -8.92 9.73 -3.37
CA SER A 166 -9.60 10.79 -4.14
C SER A 166 -8.77 11.22 -5.36
N ILE A 167 -7.51 11.58 -5.12
CA ILE A 167 -6.52 11.91 -6.14
C ILE A 167 -5.19 11.26 -5.74
N ILE A 168 -4.67 10.37 -6.59
CA ILE A 168 -3.35 9.76 -6.39
C ILE A 168 -2.42 10.22 -7.50
N ALA A 169 -1.30 10.83 -7.14
CA ALA A 169 -0.18 11.02 -8.05
C ALA A 169 0.69 9.75 -8.05
N PHE A 170 0.56 8.94 -9.10
CA PHE A 170 1.40 7.77 -9.30
C PHE A 170 2.63 8.13 -10.13
N ILE A 171 3.78 8.26 -9.46
CA ILE A 171 5.04 8.67 -10.07
C ILE A 171 5.91 7.46 -10.40
N SER A 172 6.37 7.37 -11.64
CA SER A 172 7.33 6.38 -12.09
C SER A 172 8.72 6.98 -12.23
N ALA A 173 9.74 6.27 -11.75
CA ALA A 173 11.13 6.70 -11.88
C ALA A 173 12.00 5.66 -12.61
N ASP A 174 12.83 6.14 -13.54
CA ASP A 174 13.98 5.38 -14.03
C ASP A 174 15.05 5.31 -12.94
N THR A 175 15.78 4.19 -12.88
CA THR A 175 16.74 3.91 -11.81
C THR A 175 18.14 3.68 -12.34
N LYS A 176 19.14 4.28 -11.72
CA LYS A 176 20.57 4.01 -11.96
C LYS A 176 21.25 3.61 -10.65
N LYS A 177 22.23 2.71 -10.72
CA LYS A 177 23.11 2.40 -9.59
C LYS A 177 24.54 2.76 -9.92
N SER A 178 25.27 3.28 -8.94
CA SER A 178 26.70 3.56 -9.02
C SER A 178 27.34 3.18 -7.69
N GLY A 179 28.00 2.01 -7.65
CA GLY A 179 28.40 1.39 -6.39
C GLY A 179 27.19 1.09 -5.51
N ASP A 180 27.26 1.48 -4.24
CA ASP A 180 26.19 1.29 -3.24
C ASP A 180 25.08 2.35 -3.30
N LYS A 181 25.23 3.36 -4.17
CA LYS A 181 24.26 4.46 -4.32
C LYS A 181 23.23 4.15 -5.41
N GLU A 182 21.96 4.40 -5.11
CA GLU A 182 20.85 4.36 -6.06
C GLU A 182 20.43 5.78 -6.41
N PHE A 183 20.11 6.01 -7.69
CA PHE A 183 19.66 7.30 -8.21
C PHE A 183 18.32 7.12 -8.93
N PHE A 184 17.45 8.12 -8.81
CA PHE A 184 16.12 8.15 -9.41
C PHE A 184 15.99 9.33 -10.36
N HIS A 185 15.45 9.07 -11.55
CA HIS A 185 14.93 10.11 -12.44
C HIS A 185 13.42 9.94 -12.55
N PHE A 186 12.66 10.86 -11.98
CA PHE A 186 11.19 10.81 -11.96
C PHE A 186 10.63 11.23 -13.33
N THR A 187 10.29 10.26 -14.17
CA THR A 187 10.06 10.50 -15.60
C THR A 187 8.59 10.58 -16.01
N LYS A 188 7.66 10.07 -15.21
CA LYS A 188 6.22 10.09 -15.55
C LYS A 188 5.38 10.22 -14.29
N CYS A 189 4.32 11.02 -14.35
CA CYS A 189 3.28 11.05 -13.32
C CYS A 189 1.92 10.75 -13.97
N ASN A 190 1.18 9.82 -13.38
CA ASN A 190 -0.21 9.57 -13.68
C ASN A 190 -1.05 10.10 -12.52
N LEU A 191 -1.81 11.16 -12.75
CA LEU A 191 -2.84 11.57 -11.79
C LEU A 191 -4.06 10.66 -11.97
N LEU A 192 -4.41 9.96 -10.90
CA LEU A 192 -5.49 8.98 -10.85
C LEU A 192 -6.68 9.58 -10.11
N PHE A 193 -7.85 9.55 -10.73
CA PHE A 193 -9.07 10.18 -10.22
C PHE A 193 -10.26 9.22 -10.21
N ASN A 194 -11.36 9.68 -9.60
CA ASN A 194 -12.68 9.08 -9.71
C ASN A 194 -12.74 7.62 -9.22
N PHE A 195 -11.97 7.29 -8.19
CA PHE A 195 -12.02 5.97 -7.55
C PHE A 195 -12.98 5.97 -6.38
N THR A 196 -14.20 5.51 -6.65
CA THR A 196 -15.27 5.45 -5.65
C THR A 196 -15.18 4.17 -4.81
N PHE A 197 -15.87 4.16 -3.68
CA PHE A 197 -15.98 2.95 -2.85
C PHE A 197 -16.59 1.76 -3.59
N ASP A 198 -17.56 1.99 -4.49
CA ASP A 198 -18.12 0.92 -5.33
C ASP A 198 -17.08 0.34 -6.29
N LYS A 199 -16.23 1.19 -6.88
CA LYS A 199 -15.11 0.74 -7.72
C LYS A 199 -14.09 -0.03 -6.88
N PHE A 200 -13.83 0.36 -5.64
CA PHE A 200 -13.01 -0.39 -4.69
C PHE A 200 -13.59 -1.79 -4.43
N LEU A 201 -14.87 -1.89 -4.07
CA LEU A 201 -15.54 -3.19 -3.84
C LEU A 201 -15.55 -4.07 -5.09
N LYS A 202 -15.77 -3.48 -6.27
CA LYS A 202 -15.68 -4.18 -7.56
C LYS A 202 -14.27 -4.72 -7.80
N ALA A 203 -13.24 -3.92 -7.54
CA ALA A 203 -11.85 -4.35 -7.70
C ALA A 203 -11.45 -5.47 -6.72
N ILE A 204 -11.98 -5.45 -5.49
CA ILE A 204 -11.83 -6.56 -4.52
C ILE A 204 -12.45 -7.83 -5.08
N LYS A 205 -13.72 -7.79 -5.50
CA LYS A 205 -14.45 -8.96 -6.05
C LYS A 205 -13.76 -9.56 -7.28
N ASN A 206 -13.13 -8.71 -8.09
CA ASN A 206 -12.39 -9.11 -9.29
C ASN A 206 -10.97 -9.62 -9.02
N ASN A 207 -10.52 -9.70 -7.76
CA ASN A 207 -9.13 -9.98 -7.38
C ASN A 207 -8.10 -8.97 -7.94
N ASP A 208 -8.54 -7.79 -8.39
CA ASP A 208 -7.64 -6.75 -8.88
C ASP A 208 -7.01 -5.94 -7.72
N ILE A 209 -7.68 -5.93 -6.55
CA ILE A 209 -7.14 -5.47 -5.27
C ILE A 209 -7.01 -6.66 -4.32
N MET A 210 -5.84 -6.80 -3.71
CA MET A 210 -5.61 -7.70 -2.59
C MET A 210 -5.58 -6.95 -1.26
N PHE A 211 -5.84 -7.67 -0.16
CA PHE A 211 -5.34 -7.29 1.15
C PHE A 211 -4.03 -8.03 1.43
N ASN A 212 -2.96 -7.29 1.75
CA ASN A 212 -1.65 -7.87 2.00
C ASN A 212 -1.28 -7.69 3.48
N ILE A 213 -1.15 -8.81 4.20
CA ILE A 213 -0.61 -8.81 5.56
C ILE A 213 0.90 -8.68 5.47
N ARG A 214 1.46 -7.72 6.21
CA ARG A 214 2.89 -7.35 6.15
C ARG A 214 3.51 -7.22 7.53
N ILE A 215 3.38 -8.28 8.34
CA ILE A 215 3.87 -8.29 9.72
C ILE A 215 5.20 -9.05 9.75
N GLY A 216 6.30 -8.32 9.83
CA GLY A 216 7.66 -8.84 9.83
C GLY A 216 8.38 -8.63 11.15
N SER A 217 9.70 -8.50 11.05
CA SER A 217 10.58 -8.10 12.15
C SER A 217 11.59 -7.06 11.65
N TYR A 218 12.08 -6.20 12.55
CA TYR A 218 13.18 -5.31 12.23
C TYR A 218 14.44 -6.13 11.95
N LYS A 219 15.14 -5.79 10.86
CA LYS A 219 16.33 -6.54 10.39
C LYS A 219 17.66 -5.87 10.74
N THR A 220 17.60 -4.60 11.12
CA THR A 220 18.71 -3.70 11.40
C THR A 220 18.29 -2.67 12.46
N GLY A 221 19.25 -1.94 13.01
CA GLY A 221 19.03 -0.90 14.03
C GLY A 221 18.75 -1.46 15.43
N ASP A 222 18.45 -0.57 16.37
CA ASP A 222 18.32 -0.90 17.80
C ASP A 222 17.17 -1.86 18.11
N LYS A 223 16.15 -1.90 17.23
CA LYS A 223 14.99 -2.80 17.35
C LYS A 223 15.18 -4.12 16.62
N ILE A 224 16.39 -4.44 16.16
CA ILE A 224 16.67 -5.69 15.44
C ILE A 224 16.12 -6.91 16.21
N GLY A 225 15.41 -7.79 15.50
CA GLY A 225 14.78 -8.97 16.11
C GLY A 225 13.46 -8.70 16.84
N PHE A 226 12.97 -7.46 16.90
CA PHE A 226 11.61 -7.18 17.41
C PHE A 226 10.55 -7.27 16.30
N PRO A 227 9.28 -7.61 16.63
CA PRO A 227 8.17 -7.56 15.69
C PRO A 227 8.02 -6.18 15.04
N HIS A 228 7.69 -6.16 13.75
CA HIS A 228 7.50 -4.94 12.97
C HIS A 228 6.30 -5.10 12.04
N ASP A 229 5.21 -4.40 12.36
CA ASP A 229 4.08 -4.30 11.43
C ASP A 229 4.37 -3.20 10.41
N HIS A 230 4.60 -3.57 9.16
CA HIS A 230 4.83 -2.63 8.05
C HIS A 230 3.53 -1.96 7.56
N GLY A 231 2.44 -2.12 8.31
CA GLY A 231 1.10 -1.68 7.94
C GLY A 231 0.50 -2.63 6.91
N SER A 232 -0.32 -3.57 7.34
CA SER A 232 -1.09 -4.39 6.40
C SER A 232 -2.09 -3.51 5.62
N GLY A 233 -2.27 -3.76 4.32
CA GLY A 233 -2.96 -2.80 3.46
C GLY A 233 -3.49 -3.34 2.15
N PHE A 234 -4.33 -2.53 1.51
CA PHE A 234 -4.96 -2.82 0.24
C PHE A 234 -4.05 -2.40 -0.91
N ARG A 235 -3.83 -3.30 -1.87
CA ARG A 235 -2.85 -3.09 -2.94
C ARG A 235 -3.41 -3.47 -4.29
N ILE A 236 -3.10 -2.66 -5.31
CA ILE A 236 -3.51 -2.83 -6.70
C ILE A 236 -2.28 -2.97 -7.60
N HIS A 237 -2.35 -3.80 -8.64
CA HIS A 237 -1.29 -3.85 -9.65
C HIS A 237 -1.43 -2.69 -10.64
N LYS A 238 -0.30 -2.12 -11.10
CA LYS A 238 -0.30 -0.96 -12.00
C LYS A 238 -1.09 -1.19 -13.30
N THR A 239 -1.15 -2.43 -13.78
CA THR A 239 -1.91 -2.83 -14.98
C THR A 239 -3.42 -2.77 -14.81
N ASN A 240 -3.91 -2.65 -13.57
CA ASN A 240 -5.33 -2.58 -13.26
C ASN A 240 -5.82 -1.14 -13.01
N LEU A 241 -4.93 -0.15 -12.96
CA LEU A 241 -5.30 1.23 -12.62
C LEU A 241 -6.35 1.79 -13.58
N ASN A 242 -6.16 1.62 -14.89
CA ASN A 242 -7.09 2.10 -15.93
C ASN A 242 -8.47 1.43 -15.89
N LYS A 243 -8.64 0.30 -15.19
CA LYS A 243 -9.95 -0.34 -15.01
C LYS A 243 -10.82 0.41 -13.99
N TYR A 244 -10.20 1.13 -13.06
CA TYR A 244 -10.89 1.71 -11.89
C TYR A 244 -10.66 3.21 -11.69
N PHE A 245 -9.59 3.77 -12.27
CA PHE A 245 -9.27 5.18 -12.18
C PHE A 245 -9.36 5.84 -13.55
N ASP A 246 -9.80 7.09 -13.56
CA ASP A 246 -9.56 7.98 -14.69
C ASP A 246 -8.11 8.48 -14.58
N ILE A 247 -7.40 8.57 -15.70
CA ILE A 247 -5.95 8.84 -15.71
C ILE A 247 -5.64 10.07 -16.55
N LYS A 248 -5.00 11.07 -15.93
CA LYS A 248 -4.32 12.18 -16.62
C LYS A 248 -2.82 11.94 -16.58
N GLU A 249 -2.23 11.71 -17.74
CA GLU A 249 -0.79 11.50 -17.87
C GLU A 249 -0.05 12.84 -17.95
N ILE A 250 1.07 12.94 -17.23
CA ILE A 250 1.97 14.09 -17.23
C ILE A 250 3.35 13.57 -17.65
N PHE A 251 3.85 14.18 -18.72
CA PHE A 251 5.16 13.95 -19.32
C PHE A 251 5.97 15.24 -19.28
#